data_AF-A0A353BHC9-F1
#
_entry.id   AF-A0A353BHC9-F1
#
_cell.length_a   1.000
_cell.length_b   1.000
_cell.length_c   1.000
_cell.angle_alpha   90.00
_cell.angle_beta   90.00
_cell.angle_gamma   90.00
#
_symmetry.space_group_name_H-M   'P 1'
#
loop_
_entity.id
_entity.type
_entity.pdbx_description
1 polymer ?
#
loop_
_entity_poly.entity_id
_entity_poly.type
_entity_poly.pdbx_seq_one_letter_code
_entity_poly.pdbx_strand_id
1 'polypeptide(L)'
;EQVGAIAAYRSIDKYIKKMIAEYQRRRDVVCEELGRIPGAVFRKPAGAFYIMPQLPIDDSNKFAEFMLNEFSVDGATTMVAPGDGFYADPQKGKREVRIAY
;
A
#
# COMPACT_ATOMS: atom_id res chain seq x y z
N GLU A 1 -22.69 15.68 -8.49
CA GLU A 1 -22.04 14.37 -8.25
C GLU A 1 -22.79 13.19 -8.89
N GLN A 2 -24.10 13.02 -8.66
CA GLN A 2 -24.86 11.85 -9.16
C GLN A 2 -24.87 11.70 -10.69
N VAL A 3 -24.94 12.80 -11.45
CA VAL A 3 -24.90 12.78 -12.92
C VAL A 3 -23.60 12.15 -13.46
N GLY A 4 -22.46 12.44 -12.82
CA GLY A 4 -21.17 11.85 -13.18
C GLY A 4 -21.10 10.37 -12.84
N ALA A 5 -21.63 9.95 -11.68
CA ALA A 5 -21.69 8.54 -11.30
C ALA A 5 -22.54 7.70 -12.27
N ILE A 6 -23.67 8.24 -12.76
CA ILE A 6 -24.50 7.57 -13.78
C ILE A 6 -23.71 7.38 -15.08
N ALA A 7 -22.97 8.39 -15.53
CA ALA A 7 -22.15 8.29 -16.74
C ALA A 7 -21.00 7.28 -16.60
N ALA A 8 -20.32 7.28 -15.45
CA ALA A 8 -19.28 6.30 -15.13
C ALA A 8 -19.84 4.87 -15.12
N TYR A 9 -20.97 4.65 -14.45
CA TYR A 9 -21.63 3.34 -14.40
C TYR A 9 -22.02 2.83 -15.78
N ARG A 10 -22.60 3.69 -16.64
CA ARG A 10 -22.96 3.33 -18.02
C ARG A 10 -21.77 3.01 -18.92
N SER A 11 -20.56 3.41 -18.53
CA SER A 11 -19.34 3.19 -19.31
C SER A 11 -18.36 2.21 -18.66
N ILE A 12 -18.79 1.53 -17.58
CA ILE A 12 -17.95 0.71 -16.70
C ILE A 12 -17.16 -0.38 -17.44
N ASP A 13 -17.82 -1.06 -18.38
CA ASP A 13 -17.22 -2.15 -19.16
C ASP A 13 -16.06 -1.70 -20.05
N LYS A 14 -16.00 -0.39 -20.38
CA LYS A 14 -14.94 0.18 -21.22
C LYS A 14 -13.59 0.27 -20.49
N TYR A 15 -13.59 0.35 -19.15
CA TYR A 15 -12.38 0.62 -18.38
C TYR A 15 -12.07 -0.42 -17.28
N ILE A 16 -13.06 -1.12 -16.70
CA ILE A 16 -12.82 -2.00 -15.55
C ILE A 16 -11.80 -3.10 -15.84
N LYS A 17 -11.87 -3.80 -16.98
CA LYS A 17 -10.92 -4.88 -17.30
C LYS A 17 -9.48 -4.38 -17.35
N LYS A 18 -9.25 -3.22 -17.96
CA LYS A 18 -7.93 -2.58 -18.04
C LYS A 18 -7.45 -2.12 -16.67
N MET A 19 -8.35 -1.54 -15.88
CA MET A 19 -8.07 -1.11 -14.52
C MET A 19 -7.65 -2.30 -13.63
N ILE A 20 -8.37 -3.43 -13.69
CA ILE A 20 -8.03 -4.65 -12.95
C ILE A 20 -6.64 -5.15 -13.34
N ALA A 21 -6.36 -5.25 -14.65
CA ALA A 21 -5.05 -5.70 -15.13
C ALA A 21 -3.91 -4.79 -14.66
N GLU A 22 -4.12 -3.47 -14.66
CA GLU A 22 -3.14 -2.50 -14.18
C GLU A 22 -2.89 -2.63 -12.68
N TYR A 23 -3.93 -2.68 -11.84
CA TYR A 23 -3.75 -2.87 -10.40
C TYR A 23 -3.17 -4.24 -10.04
N GLN A 24 -3.46 -5.29 -10.82
CA GLN A 24 -2.81 -6.57 -10.67
C GLN A 24 -1.30 -6.47 -10.95
N ARG A 25 -0.91 -5.82 -12.04
CA ARG A 25 0.51 -5.57 -12.37
C ARG A 25 1.22 -4.82 -11.25
N ARG A 26 0.60 -3.75 -10.72
CA ARG A 26 1.17 -2.97 -9.61
C ARG A 26 1.31 -3.78 -8.32
N ARG A 27 0.26 -4.54 -7.95
CA ARG A 27 0.32 -5.47 -6.81
C ARG A 27 1.48 -6.45 -6.95
N ASP A 28 1.64 -7.02 -8.15
CA ASP A 28 2.63 -8.06 -8.39
C ASP A 28 4.06 -7.49 -8.25
N VAL A 29 4.32 -6.28 -8.78
CA VAL A 29 5.60 -5.56 -8.56
C VAL A 29 5.85 -5.29 -7.08
N VAL A 30 4.87 -4.76 -6.34
CA VAL A 30 5.03 -4.49 -4.91
C VAL A 30 5.30 -5.77 -4.11
N CYS A 31 4.61 -6.87 -4.42
CA CYS A 31 4.85 -8.16 -3.76
C CYS A 31 6.24 -8.71 -4.07
N GLU A 32 6.72 -8.56 -5.31
CA GLU A 32 8.06 -9.00 -5.69
C GLU A 32 9.14 -8.23 -4.92
N GLU A 33 9.06 -6.90 -4.91
CA GLU A 33 10.06 -6.06 -4.23
C GLU A 33 10.01 -6.24 -2.70
N LEU A 34 8.82 -6.35 -2.10
CA LEU A 34 8.69 -6.67 -0.67
C LEU A 34 9.27 -8.04 -0.34
N GLY A 35 9.13 -9.03 -1.22
CA GLY A 35 9.68 -10.37 -1.05
C GLY A 35 11.21 -10.42 -1.01
N ARG A 36 11.88 -9.36 -1.51
CA ARG A 36 13.34 -9.23 -1.46
C ARG A 36 13.85 -8.64 -0.14
N ILE A 37 12.98 -8.08 0.69
CA ILE A 37 13.35 -7.47 1.98
C ILE A 37 13.48 -8.58 3.05
N PRO A 38 14.68 -8.86 3.57
CA PRO A 38 14.86 -9.88 4.59
C PRO A 38 14.04 -9.56 5.85
N GLY A 39 13.22 -10.51 6.31
CA GLY A 39 12.38 -10.36 7.50
C GLY A 39 11.04 -9.64 7.26
N ALA A 40 10.73 -9.20 6.04
CA ALA A 40 9.39 -8.75 5.70
C ALA A 40 8.42 -9.93 5.59
N VAL A 41 7.21 -9.77 6.15
CA VAL A 41 6.15 -10.78 6.13
C VAL A 41 4.89 -10.15 5.58
N PHE A 42 4.27 -10.78 4.57
CA PHE A 42 3.02 -10.29 4.00
C PHE A 42 2.23 -11.43 3.34
N ARG A 43 0.96 -11.15 3.10
CA ARG A 43 0.08 -12.00 2.28
C ARG A 43 -0.25 -11.28 0.99
N LYS A 44 -0.03 -11.93 -0.16
CA LYS A 44 -0.43 -11.39 -1.47
C LYS A 44 -1.95 -11.11 -1.49
N PRO A 45 -2.38 -9.85 -1.71
CA PRO A 45 -3.81 -9.51 -1.71
C PRO A 45 -4.56 -10.13 -2.89
N ALA A 46 -5.79 -10.58 -2.67
CA ALA A 46 -6.65 -11.09 -3.74
C ALA A 46 -7.36 -9.96 -4.53
N GLY A 47 -7.49 -8.76 -3.93
CA GLY A 47 -8.16 -7.61 -4.52
C GLY A 47 -7.84 -6.33 -3.76
N ALA A 48 -8.56 -5.25 -4.08
CA ALA A 48 -8.22 -3.88 -3.69
C ALA A 48 -6.82 -3.44 -4.19
N PHE A 49 -6.41 -2.24 -3.78
CA PHE A 49 -5.17 -1.58 -4.20
C PHE A 49 -4.26 -1.25 -3.01
N TYR A 50 -4.29 -2.10 -1.97
CA TYR A 50 -3.48 -1.95 -0.76
C TYR A 50 -2.87 -3.28 -0.31
N ILE A 51 -1.71 -3.20 0.33
CA ILE A 51 -1.07 -4.32 1.06
C ILE A 51 -0.61 -3.85 2.45
N MET A 52 -0.61 -4.76 3.41
CA MET A 52 -0.22 -4.53 4.80
C MET A 52 0.95 -5.44 5.21
N PRO A 53 2.18 -5.19 4.71
CA PRO A 53 3.35 -5.94 5.15
C PRO A 53 3.74 -5.60 6.59
N GLN A 54 4.16 -6.61 7.34
CA GLN A 54 5.00 -6.43 8.52
C GLN A 54 6.46 -6.28 8.06
N LEU A 55 7.12 -5.20 8.47
CA LEU A 55 8.51 -4.90 8.13
C LEU A 55 9.45 -5.24 9.30
N PRO A 56 10.77 -5.43 9.04
CA PRO A 56 11.78 -5.67 10.07
C PRO A 56 12.15 -4.38 10.83
N ILE A 57 11.13 -3.70 11.38
CA ILE A 57 11.23 -2.46 12.16
C ILE A 57 10.64 -2.66 13.55
N ASP A 58 10.89 -1.75 14.48
CA ASP A 58 10.31 -1.76 15.83
C ASP A 58 8.99 -0.98 15.92
N ASP A 59 8.87 0.11 15.16
CA ASP A 59 7.71 1.01 15.16
C ASP A 59 7.49 1.67 13.79
N SER A 60 6.28 1.50 13.23
CA SER A 60 5.89 2.03 11.92
C SER A 60 5.76 3.54 11.87
N ASN A 61 5.42 4.21 12.98
CA ASN A 61 5.34 5.67 13.01
C ASN A 61 6.74 6.27 12.97
N LYS A 62 7.65 5.78 13.82
CA LYS A 62 9.05 6.22 13.82
C LYS A 62 9.70 6.01 12.46
N PHE A 63 9.43 4.86 11.84
CA PHE A 63 9.93 4.58 10.50
C PHE A 63 9.38 5.57 9.46
N ALA A 64 8.07 5.86 9.48
CA ALA A 64 7.47 6.83 8.56
C ALA A 64 8.02 8.26 8.76
N GLU A 65 8.21 8.69 10.01
CA GLU A 65 8.83 9.97 10.34
C GLU A 65 10.28 10.06 9.87
N PHE A 66 11.09 9.02 10.13
CA PHE A 66 12.46 8.93 9.64
C PHE A 66 12.54 9.03 8.11
N MET A 67 11.68 8.30 7.41
CA MET A 67 11.61 8.32 5.95
C MET A 67 11.40 9.73 5.39
N LEU A 68 10.58 10.56 6.06
CA LEU A 68 10.25 11.90 5.58
C LEU A 68 11.27 12.97 6.01
N ASN A 69 11.88 12.82 7.18
CA ASN A 69 12.73 13.85 7.77
C ASN A 69 14.23 13.64 7.51
N GLU A 70 14.68 12.39 7.45
CA GLU A 70 16.10 12.03 7.58
C GLU A 70 16.61 11.14 6.45
N PHE A 71 15.73 10.47 5.70
CA PHE A 71 16.12 9.54 4.64
C PHE A 71 15.75 10.05 3.26
N SER A 72 16.70 9.96 2.33
CA SER A 72 16.43 10.11 0.90
C SER A 72 17.43 9.33 0.08
N VAL A 73 17.01 8.92 -1.11
CA VAL A 73 17.86 8.37 -2.16
C VAL A 73 17.68 9.26 -3.38
N ASP A 74 18.77 9.83 -3.89
CA ASP A 74 18.77 10.75 -5.03
C ASP A 74 17.78 11.92 -4.90
N GLY A 75 17.61 12.43 -3.67
CA GLY A 75 16.68 13.53 -3.38
C GLY A 75 15.20 13.14 -3.32
N ALA A 76 14.88 11.85 -3.38
CA ALA A 76 13.53 11.31 -3.26
C ALA A 76 13.36 10.44 -2.00
N THR A 77 12.14 10.40 -1.48
CA THR A 77 11.72 9.48 -0.41
C THR A 77 10.30 8.98 -0.66
N THR A 78 9.84 8.03 0.13
CA THR A 78 8.48 7.46 0.04
C THR A 78 7.77 7.56 1.37
N MET A 79 6.49 7.96 1.33
CA MET A 79 5.61 7.96 2.50
C MET A 79 4.78 6.68 2.53
N VAL A 80 4.63 6.10 3.72
CA VAL A 80 3.73 4.96 3.99
C VAL A 80 2.76 5.33 5.10
N ALA A 81 1.61 4.65 5.17
CA ALA A 81 0.67 4.84 6.28
C ALA A 81 1.01 3.84 7.41
N PRO A 82 1.31 4.31 8.64
CA PRO A 82 1.54 3.43 9.79
C PRO A 82 0.36 2.49 10.05
N GLY A 83 0.67 1.25 10.45
CA GLY A 83 -0.31 0.19 10.56
C GLY A 83 -1.15 0.23 11.84
N ASP A 84 -0.61 0.80 12.91
CA ASP A 84 -1.23 0.90 14.23
C ASP A 84 -2.60 1.59 14.21
N GLY A 85 -2.79 2.60 13.34
CA GLY A 85 -4.07 3.29 13.15
C GLY A 85 -5.19 2.44 12.53
N PHE A 86 -4.90 1.23 12.04
CA PHE A 86 -5.89 0.31 11.46
C PHE A 86 -6.45 -0.71 12.44
N TYR A 87 -5.92 -0.76 13.66
CA TYR A 87 -6.32 -1.73 14.68
C TYR A 87 -6.88 -1.04 15.91
N ALA A 88 -7.88 -1.66 16.55
CA ALA A 88 -8.39 -1.21 17.85
C ALA A 88 -7.32 -1.36 18.96
N ASP A 89 -6.45 -2.36 18.82
CA ASP A 89 -5.22 -2.50 19.62
C ASP A 89 -4.02 -2.09 18.75
N PRO A 90 -3.45 -0.89 18.97
CA PRO A 90 -2.34 -0.37 18.17
C PRO A 90 -1.11 -1.30 18.14
N GLN A 91 -0.91 -2.13 19.16
CA GLN A 91 0.24 -3.05 19.21
C GLN A 91 0.23 -4.08 18.07
N LYS A 92 -0.95 -4.42 17.53
CA LYS A 92 -1.07 -5.38 16.42
C LYS A 92 -0.52 -4.84 15.11
N GLY A 93 -0.61 -3.53 14.89
CA GLY A 93 -0.11 -2.86 13.67
C GLY A 93 1.24 -2.19 13.83
N LYS A 94 1.87 -2.28 15.01
CA LYS A 94 3.06 -1.49 15.36
C LYS A 94 4.26 -1.67 14.41
N ARG A 95 4.37 -2.83 13.76
CA ARG A 95 5.44 -3.12 12.78
C ARG A 95 4.92 -3.26 11.36
N GLU A 96 3.65 -2.89 11.14
CA GLU A 96 3.00 -2.98 9.84
C GLU A 96 2.90 -1.60 9.21
N VAL A 97 2.92 -1.55 7.88
CA VAL A 97 2.64 -0.34 7.11
C VAL A 97 1.64 -0.66 6.02
N ARG A 98 0.78 0.29 5.66
CA ARG A 98 -0.11 0.17 4.51
C ARG A 98 0.50 0.87 3.31
N ILE A 99 0.68 0.13 2.22
CA ILE A 99 1.13 0.64 0.92
C ILE A 99 -0.06 0.64 -0.04
N ALA A 100 -0.30 1.76 -0.71
CA ALA A 100 -1.27 1.88 -1.79
C ALA A 100 -0.54 1.84 -3.14
N TYR A 101 -0.99 1.00 -4.08
CA TYR A 101 -0.33 0.77 -5.36
C TYR A 101 -1.26 1.04 -6.55
#